data_AF-A0A920GVS3-F1
#
_entry.id   AF-A0A920GVS3-F1
#
_cell.length_a   1.000
_cell.length_b   1.000
_cell.length_c   1.000
_cell.angle_alpha   90.00
_cell.angle_beta   90.00
_cell.angle_gamma   90.00
#
_symmetry.space_group_name_H-M   'P 1'
#
loop_
_entity.id
_entity.type
_entity.pdbx_description
1 polymer ?
#
loop_
_entity_poly.entity_id
_entity_poly.type
_entity_poly.pdbx_seq_one_letter_code
_entity_poly.pdbx_strand_id
1 'polypeptide(L)'
;MKAQYDFISCTEVVEHLFDPAKTLNLIDLILKKWMVRSHDKIYDKSIIFEDWYYRKDPTHVAFYSKQTLETIADMMDWKCEIHSDNVVLFQK
;
A
#
# COMPACT_ATOMS: atom_id res chain seq x y z
N MET A 1 -9.59 22.35 2.15
CA MET A 1 -10.40 21.17 1.77
C MET A 1 -11.50 21.00 2.80
N LYS A 2 -12.74 20.65 2.41
CA LYS A 2 -13.89 20.61 3.35
C LYS A 2 -14.30 19.21 3.82
N ALA A 3 -13.74 18.13 3.26
CA ALA A 3 -14.01 16.78 3.72
C ALA A 3 -12.70 16.05 4.01
N GLN A 4 -12.59 15.52 5.22
CA GLN A 4 -11.58 14.53 5.60
C GLN A 4 -12.33 13.23 5.94
N TYR A 5 -11.74 12.11 5.59
CA TYR A 5 -12.33 10.78 5.75
C TYR A 5 -11.71 10.09 6.96
N ASP A 6 -12.54 9.51 7.82
CA ASP A 6 -12.11 8.71 8.96
C ASP A 6 -11.45 7.40 8.53
N PHE A 7 -11.81 6.92 7.33
CA PHE A 7 -11.34 5.67 6.77
C PHE A 7 -11.21 5.77 5.24
N ILE A 8 -10.11 5.24 4.68
CA ILE A 8 -9.88 5.09 3.23
C ILE A 8 -9.49 3.64 2.94
N SER A 9 -10.06 3.02 1.92
CA SER A 9 -9.68 1.68 1.47
C SER A 9 -9.10 1.70 0.06
N CYS A 10 -8.02 0.95 -0.14
CA CYS A 10 -7.39 0.68 -1.43
C CYS A 10 -7.33 -0.84 -1.63
N THR A 11 -8.22 -1.37 -2.47
CA THR A 11 -8.29 -2.81 -2.78
C THR A 11 -7.86 -3.03 -4.22
N GLU A 12 -6.72 -3.72 -4.41
CA GLU A 12 -6.06 -3.89 -5.72
C GLU A 12 -5.90 -2.54 -6.47
N VAL A 13 -5.20 -1.58 -5.85
CA VAL A 13 -5.02 -0.22 -6.41
C VAL A 13 -3.57 0.21 -6.39
N VAL A 14 -2.87 -0.04 -5.29
CA VAL A 14 -1.57 0.57 -4.99
C VAL A 14 -0.43 0.08 -5.88
N GLU A 15 -0.46 -1.17 -6.32
CA GLU A 15 0.47 -1.76 -7.31
C GLU A 15 0.32 -1.16 -8.71
N HIS A 16 -0.80 -0.48 -8.99
CA HIS A 16 -1.05 0.21 -10.25
C HIS A 16 -0.61 1.70 -10.23
N LEU A 17 -0.15 2.22 -9.10
CA LEU A 17 0.25 3.62 -8.96
C LEU A 17 1.65 3.84 -9.56
N PHE A 18 1.72 4.59 -10.67
CA PHE A 18 2.99 5.04 -11.25
C PHE A 18 3.75 6.04 -10.37
N ASP A 19 3.03 6.82 -9.57
CA ASP A 19 3.58 7.74 -8.57
C ASP A 19 2.87 7.53 -7.22
N PRO A 20 3.27 6.49 -6.46
CA PRO A 20 2.68 6.19 -5.16
C PRO A 20 2.86 7.35 -4.18
N ALA A 21 4.00 8.03 -4.20
CA ALA A 21 4.31 9.12 -3.28
C ALA A 21 3.31 10.28 -3.42
N LYS A 22 3.00 10.71 -4.64
CA LYS A 22 1.99 11.73 -4.89
C LYS A 22 0.62 11.34 -4.35
N THR A 23 0.23 10.08 -4.54
CA THR A 23 -1.07 9.57 -4.09
C THR A 23 -1.13 9.47 -2.56
N LEU A 24 -0.08 8.95 -1.92
CA LEU A 24 0.03 8.88 -0.47
C LEU A 24 0.00 10.26 0.18
N ASN A 25 0.69 11.24 -0.41
CA ASN A 25 0.62 12.63 0.04
C ASN A 25 -0.82 13.17 -0.05
N LEU A 26 -1.54 12.91 -1.14
CA LEU A 26 -2.94 13.32 -1.25
C LEU A 26 -3.81 12.66 -0.17
N ILE A 27 -3.62 11.35 0.06
CA ILE A 27 -4.32 10.60 1.10
C ILE A 27 -4.03 11.22 2.46
N ASP A 28 -2.79 11.57 2.77
CA ASP A 28 -2.40 12.21 4.03
C ASP A 28 -3.16 13.52 4.31
N LEU A 29 -3.40 14.33 3.28
CA LEU A 29 -4.18 15.57 3.43
C LEU A 29 -5.65 15.33 3.77
N ILE A 30 -6.23 14.22 3.29
CA ILE A 30 -7.66 13.93 3.41
C ILE A 30 -8.00 12.84 4.43
N LEU A 31 -7.00 12.12 4.96
CA LEU A 31 -7.18 11.05 5.93
C LEU A 31 -7.13 11.57 7.36
N LYS A 32 -8.09 11.15 8.19
CA LYS A 32 -8.07 11.45 9.63
C LYS A 32 -7.45 10.36 10.48
N LYS A 33 -7.64 9.08 10.12
CA LYS A 33 -7.32 7.98 11.03
C LYS A 33 -6.78 6.73 10.34
N TRP A 34 -7.59 6.04 9.54
CA TRP A 34 -7.24 4.70 9.08
C TRP A 34 -7.22 4.57 7.55
N MET A 35 -6.18 3.92 7.02
CA MET A 35 -6.17 3.45 5.64
C MET A 35 -6.00 1.94 5.61
N VAL A 36 -6.85 1.23 4.87
CA VAL A 36 -6.63 -0.19 4.57
C VAL A 36 -6.11 -0.34 3.16
N ARG A 37 -5.02 -1.09 3.05
CA ARG A 37 -4.52 -1.64 1.80
C ARG A 37 -4.84 -3.13 1.80
N SER A 38 -5.57 -3.58 0.80
CA SER A 38 -5.77 -5.01 0.55
C SER A 38 -5.29 -5.35 -0.85
N HIS A 39 -4.43 -6.35 -0.97
CA HIS A 39 -4.02 -6.86 -2.28
C HIS A 39 -3.70 -8.35 -2.21
N ASP A 40 -3.62 -9.02 -3.35
CA ASP A 40 -3.50 -10.48 -3.37
C ASP A 40 -2.22 -11.05 -2.76
N LYS A 41 -1.07 -10.35 -2.84
CA LYS A 41 0.22 -10.89 -2.33
C LYS A 41 1.32 -9.86 -2.07
N ILE A 42 1.82 -9.79 -0.85
CA ILE A 42 3.07 -9.08 -0.48
C ILE A 42 4.30 -9.84 -1.03
N TYR A 43 5.27 -9.10 -1.58
CA TYR A 43 6.53 -9.67 -2.05
C TYR A 43 7.45 -10.06 -0.88
N ASP A 44 8.05 -11.25 -0.98
CA ASP A 44 9.11 -11.71 -0.08
C ASP A 44 10.18 -12.49 -0.87
N LYS A 45 11.34 -12.74 -0.23
CA LYS A 45 12.52 -13.32 -0.88
C LYS A 45 12.35 -14.78 -1.33
N SER A 46 11.31 -15.49 -0.87
CA SER A 46 10.99 -16.84 -1.35
C SER A 46 10.36 -16.83 -2.74
N ILE A 47 9.86 -15.68 -3.20
CA ILE A 47 9.25 -15.52 -4.52
C ILE A 47 10.34 -15.33 -5.57
N ILE A 48 10.40 -16.23 -6.54
CA ILE A 48 11.18 -16.04 -7.76
C ILE A 48 10.48 -14.97 -8.59
N PHE A 49 10.99 -13.73 -8.49
CA PHE A 49 10.32 -12.56 -9.08
C PHE A 49 10.05 -12.73 -10.58
N GLU A 50 11.01 -13.28 -11.34
CA GLU A 50 10.91 -13.48 -12.79
C GLU A 50 9.70 -14.35 -13.20
N ASP A 51 9.38 -15.36 -12.39
CA ASP A 51 8.32 -16.32 -12.67
C ASP A 51 6.97 -15.96 -12.04
N TRP A 52 6.96 -14.97 -11.15
CA TRP A 52 5.79 -14.61 -10.36
C TRP A 52 4.65 -14.09 -11.23
N TYR A 53 3.51 -14.79 -11.22
CA TYR A 53 2.33 -14.43 -12.02
C TYR A 53 1.84 -13.00 -11.77
N TYR A 54 1.94 -12.52 -10.52
CA TYR A 54 1.51 -11.17 -10.15
C TYR A 54 2.32 -10.11 -10.88
N ARG A 55 3.60 -10.34 -11.15
CA ARG A 55 4.42 -9.43 -11.97
C ARG A 55 4.07 -9.47 -13.46
N LYS A 56 3.50 -10.57 -13.95
CA LYS A 56 3.22 -10.76 -15.38
C LYS A 56 2.01 -9.93 -15.86
N ASP A 57 1.22 -9.41 -14.94
CA ASP A 57 0.20 -8.42 -15.27
C ASP A 57 0.87 -7.07 -15.60
N PRO A 58 0.73 -6.54 -16.83
CA PRO A 58 1.37 -5.28 -17.22
C PRO A 58 0.82 -4.05 -16.49
N THR A 59 -0.32 -4.17 -15.80
CA THR A 59 -0.88 -3.10 -14.98
C THR A 59 -0.22 -3.02 -13.60
N HIS A 60 0.47 -4.06 -13.14
CA HIS A 60 1.24 -4.04 -11.89
C HIS A 60 2.62 -3.43 -12.15
N VAL A 61 2.76 -2.16 -11.75
CA VAL A 61 3.96 -1.35 -12.00
C VAL A 61 4.81 -1.16 -10.74
N ALA A 62 4.27 -1.49 -9.58
CA ALA A 62 4.97 -1.44 -8.29
C ALA A 62 4.70 -2.70 -7.47
N PHE A 63 5.72 -3.17 -6.75
CA PHE A 63 5.66 -4.36 -5.89
C PHE A 63 6.17 -4.01 -4.49
N TYR A 64 5.44 -4.44 -3.47
CA TYR A 64 5.69 -4.05 -2.09
C TYR A 64 6.03 -5.27 -1.24
N SER A 65 7.11 -5.15 -0.46
CA SER A 65 7.43 -6.10 0.62
C SER A 65 6.92 -5.58 1.96
N LYS A 66 6.91 -6.43 3.00
CA LYS A 66 6.59 -6.02 4.38
C LYS A 66 7.47 -4.83 4.82
N GLN A 67 8.77 -4.93 4.57
CA GLN A 67 9.74 -3.87 4.86
C GLN A 67 9.44 -2.57 4.09
N THR A 68 9.03 -2.66 2.83
CA THR A 68 8.66 -1.48 2.03
C THR A 68 7.44 -0.76 2.62
N LEU A 69 6.44 -1.53 3.07
CA LEU A 69 5.23 -0.98 3.67
C LEU A 69 5.51 -0.31 5.03
N GLU A 70 6.35 -0.92 5.86
CA GLU A 70 6.84 -0.33 7.10
C GLU A 70 7.60 0.98 6.83
N THR A 71 8.51 0.97 5.84
CA THR A 71 9.26 2.18 5.45
C THR A 71 8.33 3.31 4.98
N ILE A 72 7.28 2.97 4.22
CA ILE A 72 6.28 3.96 3.79
C ILE A 72 5.55 4.55 5.00
N ALA A 73 5.15 3.72 5.96
CA ALA A 73 4.48 4.21 7.17
C ALA A 73 5.38 5.17 7.95
N ASP A 74 6.66 4.80 8.15
CA ASP A 74 7.63 5.65 8.84
C ASP A 74 7.83 7.00 8.13
N MET A 75 7.90 7.00 6.79
CA MET A 75 8.03 8.22 5.99
C MET A 75 6.81 9.15 6.11
N MET A 76 5.63 8.59 6.37
CA MET A 76 4.36 9.33 6.50
C MET A 76 4.02 9.68 7.96
N ASP A 77 4.85 9.29 8.93
CA ASP A 77 4.57 9.33 10.37
C ASP A 77 3.28 8.56 10.73
N TRP A 78 3.07 7.42 10.07
CA TRP A 78 1.94 6.51 10.30
C TRP A 78 2.43 5.21 10.96
N LYS A 79 1.51 4.47 11.56
CA LYS A 79 1.74 3.08 12.02
C LYS A 79 1.34 2.10 10.92
N CYS A 80 2.09 1.00 10.80
CA CYS A 80 1.79 -0.11 9.90
C CYS A 80 1.42 -1.36 10.72
N GLU A 81 0.24 -1.91 10.46
CA GLU A 81 -0.25 -3.16 11.05
C GLU A 81 -0.50 -4.18 9.93
N ILE A 82 0.37 -5.18 9.83
CA ILE A 82 0.25 -6.26 8.83
C ILE A 82 -0.50 -7.42 9.46
N HIS A 83 -1.78 -7.60 9.12
CA HIS A 83 -2.62 -8.64 9.70
C HIS A 83 -2.56 -9.97 8.95
N SER A 84 -2.27 -9.92 7.64
CA SER A 84 -2.09 -11.10 6.79
C SER A 84 -1.23 -10.74 5.57
N ASP A 85 -0.94 -11.71 4.72
CA ASP A 85 -0.20 -11.46 3.48
C ASP A 85 -0.99 -10.62 2.45
N ASN A 86 -2.27 -10.35 2.74
CA ASN A 86 -3.18 -9.67 1.84
C ASN A 86 -3.84 -8.42 2.43
N VAL A 87 -3.65 -8.15 3.73
CA VAL A 87 -4.30 -7.04 4.44
C VAL A 87 -3.31 -6.30 5.31
N VAL A 88 -3.15 -5.02 5.02
CA VAL A 88 -2.29 -4.07 5.74
C VAL A 88 -3.12 -2.87 6.14
N LEU A 89 -3.11 -2.55 7.43
CA LEU A 89 -3.78 -1.40 8.00
C LEU A 89 -2.72 -0.34 8.33
N PHE A 90 -2.95 0.88 7.87
CA PHE A 90 -2.15 2.05 8.23
C PHE A 90 -2.96 2.96 9.15
N GLN A 91 -2.34 3.44 10.22
CA GLN A 91 -2.92 4.42 11.12
C GLN A 91 -2.13 5.72 11.05
N LYS A 92 -2.80 6.81 10.70
CA LYS A 92 -2.24 8.16 10.88
C LYS A 92 -2.31 8.59 12.36
#